data_AF-A0A0G4PN06-F1
#
_entry.id   AF-A0A0G4PN06-F1
#
_cell.length_a   1.000
_cell.length_b   1.000
_cell.length_c   1.000
_cell.angle_alpha   90.00
_cell.angle_beta   90.00
_cell.angle_gamma   90.00
#
_symmetry.space_group_name_H-M   'P 1'
#
loop_
_entity.id
_entity.type
_entity.pdbx_description
1 polymer ?
#
loop_
_entity_poly.entity_id
_entity_poly.type
_entity_poly.pdbx_seq_one_letter_code
_entity_poly.pdbx_strand_id
1 'polypeptide(L)'
;MPESKANPTGSSEPRKVPFGKWDSFSWEKFPEWEGTKAIMFRSPDGKRVAGAFRESATATMTYPCDEFSYVTAGSIKAHVHGGETFTLKTGDCVYFTKGQTVDFECSEDYANVSVFFGTEPVTIV
;
A
#
# COMPACT_ATOMS: atom_id res chain seq x y z
N MET A 1 4.73 -4.70 22.54
CA MET A 1 5.46 -5.24 21.37
C MET A 1 6.72 -4.38 21.17
N PRO A 2 7.83 -4.92 20.64
CA PRO A 2 9.00 -4.11 20.30
C PRO A 2 8.63 -3.01 19.30
N GLU A 3 9.40 -1.91 19.30
CA GLU A 3 9.24 -0.84 18.32
C GLU A 3 9.36 -1.38 16.89
N SER A 4 8.53 -0.87 15.99
CA SER A 4 8.55 -1.26 14.59
C SER A 4 9.84 -0.81 13.91
N LYS A 5 10.40 -1.71 13.11
CA LYS A 5 11.66 -1.49 12.39
C LYS A 5 11.41 -1.55 10.90
N ALA A 6 11.70 -0.45 10.20
CA ALA A 6 11.66 -0.40 8.75
C ALA A 6 13.03 -0.72 8.12
N ASN A 7 13.01 -1.04 6.83
CA ASN A 7 14.18 -1.17 5.96
C ASN A 7 13.96 -0.42 4.63
N PRO A 8 13.92 0.93 4.68
CA PRO A 8 13.61 1.74 3.51
C PRO A 8 14.73 1.77 2.46
N THR A 9 15.89 1.15 2.75
CA THR A 9 17.06 1.13 1.85
C THR A 9 17.33 -0.25 1.24
N GLY A 10 16.59 -1.29 1.63
CA GLY A 10 16.72 -2.63 1.08
C GLY A 10 17.97 -3.39 1.49
N SER A 11 18.60 -3.01 2.60
CA SER A 11 19.77 -3.73 3.10
C SER A 11 19.46 -5.21 3.31
N SER A 12 20.36 -6.09 2.84
CA SER A 12 20.29 -7.53 3.03
C SER A 12 20.90 -8.00 4.36
N GLU A 13 21.38 -7.07 5.19
CA GLU A 13 21.93 -7.42 6.51
C GLU A 13 20.85 -8.08 7.38
N PRO A 14 21.12 -9.24 8.03
CA PRO A 14 20.11 -9.93 8.85
C PRO A 14 19.48 -9.06 9.94
N ARG A 15 20.25 -8.12 10.52
CA ARG A 15 19.75 -7.18 11.52
C ARG A 15 18.80 -6.12 10.96
N LYS A 16 18.69 -5.98 9.63
CA LYS A 16 17.85 -4.97 8.95
C LYS A 16 16.52 -5.56 8.46
N VAL A 17 16.17 -6.78 8.84
CA VAL A 17 14.83 -7.34 8.56
C VAL A 17 13.76 -6.39 9.13
N PRO A 18 12.81 -5.92 8.31
CA PRO A 18 11.71 -5.10 8.79
C PRO A 18 10.67 -5.96 9.50
N PHE A 19 10.16 -5.50 10.64
CA PHE A 19 9.09 -6.16 11.39
C PHE A 19 8.38 -5.15 12.29
N GLY A 20 7.14 -5.42 12.66
CA GLY A 20 6.37 -4.49 13.49
C GLY A 20 4.86 -4.62 13.33
N LYS A 21 4.11 -3.87 14.16
CA LYS A 21 2.67 -3.68 13.96
C LYS A 21 2.48 -2.59 12.89
N TRP A 22 1.63 -2.82 11.89
CA TRP A 22 1.48 -1.95 10.72
C TRP A 22 1.23 -0.47 11.07
N ASP A 23 0.55 -0.18 12.18
CA ASP A 23 0.18 1.18 12.61
C ASP A 23 1.25 1.89 13.44
N SER A 24 2.40 1.25 13.68
CA SER A 24 3.46 1.75 14.57
C SER A 24 4.78 2.07 13.87
N PHE A 25 4.80 2.07 12.53
CA PHE A 25 5.92 2.58 11.74
C PHE A 25 5.93 4.12 11.71
N SER A 26 6.99 4.72 11.18
CA SER A 26 7.05 6.18 10.96
C SER A 26 6.16 6.59 9.80
N TRP A 27 5.16 7.43 10.09
CA TRP A 27 4.19 7.91 9.12
C TRP A 27 4.57 9.28 8.57
N GLU A 28 4.41 9.46 7.26
CA GLU A 28 4.53 10.73 6.55
C GLU A 28 3.24 11.04 5.79
N LYS A 29 3.07 12.31 5.38
CA LYS A 29 1.88 12.74 4.64
C LYS A 29 1.81 12.06 3.27
N PHE A 30 0.59 11.76 2.84
CA PHE A 30 0.29 11.20 1.52
C PHE A 30 -0.92 11.96 0.93
N PRO A 31 -0.71 13.23 0.54
CA PRO A 31 -1.80 14.16 0.22
C PRO A 31 -2.63 13.73 -0.99
N GLU A 32 -2.06 13.00 -1.94
CA GLU A 32 -2.74 12.46 -3.13
C GLU A 32 -3.92 11.55 -2.77
N TRP A 33 -3.87 10.92 -1.58
CA TRP A 33 -4.90 10.03 -1.05
C TRP A 33 -5.56 10.56 0.22
N GLU A 34 -5.43 11.88 0.46
CA GLU A 34 -5.92 12.57 1.66
C GLU A 34 -5.42 11.92 2.96
N GLY A 35 -4.22 11.36 2.91
CA GLY A 35 -3.81 10.30 3.82
C GLY A 35 -2.42 10.44 4.43
N THR A 36 -1.95 9.31 4.96
CA THR A 36 -0.57 9.12 5.43
C THR A 36 -0.05 7.76 4.99
N LYS A 37 1.26 7.65 4.83
CA LYS A 37 1.93 6.40 4.47
C LYS A 37 3.10 6.13 5.40
N ALA A 38 3.45 4.87 5.56
CA ALA A 38 4.66 4.43 6.25
C ALA A 38 5.36 3.36 5.40
N ILE A 39 6.55 3.68 4.88
CA ILE A 39 7.34 2.73 4.10
C ILE A 39 8.06 1.75 5.03
N MET A 40 7.68 0.48 4.95
CA MET A 40 8.26 -0.60 5.74
C MET A 40 9.50 -1.19 5.08
N PHE A 41 9.49 -1.30 3.75
CA PHE A 41 10.57 -1.90 2.98
C PHE A 41 10.67 -1.28 1.58
N ARG A 42 11.90 -1.12 1.08
CA ARG A 42 12.20 -0.99 -0.35
C ARG A 42 13.27 -1.99 -0.70
N SER A 43 13.20 -2.65 -1.85
CA SER A 43 14.31 -3.48 -2.34
C SER A 43 15.49 -2.61 -2.82
N PRO A 44 16.73 -3.15 -2.87
CA PRO A 44 17.89 -2.42 -3.38
C PRO A 44 17.72 -1.84 -4.79
N ASP A 45 16.99 -2.55 -5.64
CA ASP A 45 16.67 -2.14 -7.01
C ASP A 45 15.46 -1.19 -7.09
N GLY A 46 14.81 -0.90 -5.95
CA GLY A 46 13.60 -0.08 -5.86
C GLY A 46 12.35 -0.70 -6.48
N LYS A 47 12.43 -1.90 -7.06
CA LYS A 47 11.34 -2.53 -7.82
C LYS A 47 10.28 -3.16 -6.93
N ARG A 48 10.55 -3.30 -5.63
CA ARG A 48 9.61 -3.81 -4.63
C ARG A 48 9.53 -2.84 -3.48
N VAL A 49 8.31 -2.48 -3.10
CA VAL A 49 8.05 -1.59 -1.96
C VAL A 49 6.94 -2.20 -1.13
N ALA A 50 7.12 -2.25 0.19
CA ALA A 50 6.04 -2.58 1.11
C ALA A 50 5.77 -1.40 2.03
N GLY A 51 4.50 -1.07 2.21
CA GLY A 51 4.08 0.07 3.02
C GLY A 51 2.75 -0.16 3.71
N ALA A 52 2.49 0.65 4.73
CA ALA A 52 1.18 0.79 5.34
C ALA A 52 0.61 2.15 4.97
N PHE A 53 -0.70 2.21 4.76
CA PHE A 53 -1.40 3.37 4.24
C PHE A 53 -2.66 3.65 5.05
N ARG A 54 -2.96 4.93 5.25
CA ARG A 54 -4.25 5.44 5.72
C ARG A 54 -4.74 6.43 4.68
N GLU A 55 -5.91 6.21 4.13
CA GLU A 55 -6.40 6.90 2.94
C GLU A 55 -7.90 7.14 3.07
N SER A 56 -8.38 8.30 2.67
CA SER A 56 -9.82 8.65 2.72
C SER A 56 -10.34 9.20 1.39
N ALA A 57 -9.50 9.24 0.37
CA ALA A 57 -9.84 9.84 -0.91
C ALA A 57 -10.80 8.96 -1.74
N THR A 58 -11.53 9.65 -2.62
CA THR A 58 -12.12 9.07 -3.83
C THR A 58 -11.21 9.39 -5.00
N ALA A 59 -10.73 8.37 -5.72
CA ALA A 59 -9.74 8.55 -6.78
C ALA A 59 -9.92 7.53 -7.91
N THR A 60 -9.56 7.93 -9.12
CA THR A 60 -9.36 7.02 -10.24
C THR A 60 -7.87 6.84 -10.46
N MET A 61 -7.39 5.59 -10.47
CA MET A 61 -5.98 5.29 -10.71
C MET A 61 -5.82 4.23 -11.80
N THR A 62 -4.86 4.45 -12.69
CA THR A 62 -4.33 3.37 -13.54
C THR A 62 -3.05 2.84 -12.91
N TYR A 63 -3.04 1.55 -12.57
CA TYR A 63 -1.95 0.90 -11.87
C TYR A 63 -0.63 1.00 -12.65
N PRO A 64 0.41 1.71 -12.14
CA PRO A 64 1.70 1.83 -12.82
C PRO A 64 2.58 0.58 -12.63
N CYS A 65 2.25 -0.23 -11.65
CA CYS A 65 2.90 -1.46 -11.24
C CYS A 65 1.83 -2.43 -10.70
N ASP A 66 2.23 -3.67 -10.40
CA ASP A 66 1.35 -4.59 -9.69
C ASP A 66 1.29 -4.20 -8.19
N GLU A 67 0.17 -4.49 -7.54
CA GLU A 67 -0.04 -4.30 -6.11
C GLU A 67 -0.76 -5.52 -5.52
N PHE A 68 -0.25 -6.04 -4.40
CA PHE A 68 -1.03 -6.84 -3.47
C PHE A 68 -1.37 -5.99 -2.25
N SER A 69 -2.65 -5.91 -1.88
CA SER A 69 -3.11 -5.14 -0.72
C SER A 69 -3.92 -6.01 0.23
N TYR A 70 -3.78 -5.75 1.53
CA TYR A 70 -4.54 -6.37 2.62
C TYR A 70 -5.15 -5.28 3.51
N VAL A 71 -6.46 -5.31 3.68
CA VAL A 71 -7.19 -4.29 4.45
C VAL A 71 -7.06 -4.55 5.95
N THR A 72 -6.61 -3.52 6.66
CA THR A 72 -6.34 -3.58 8.11
C THR A 72 -7.34 -2.77 8.95
N ALA A 73 -8.01 -1.78 8.35
CA ALA A 73 -9.10 -1.02 8.96
C ALA A 73 -10.03 -0.46 7.87
N GLY A 74 -11.27 -0.12 8.27
CA GLY A 74 -12.27 0.48 7.38
C GLY A 74 -12.65 -0.40 6.19
N SER A 75 -12.97 0.25 5.08
CA SER A 75 -13.34 -0.40 3.82
C SER A 75 -12.95 0.43 2.61
N ILE A 76 -12.77 -0.24 1.47
CA ILE A 76 -12.59 0.39 0.16
C ILE A 76 -13.54 -0.25 -0.84
N LYS A 77 -14.28 0.58 -1.57
CA LYS A 77 -15.07 0.14 -2.72
C LYS A 77 -14.27 0.41 -3.98
N ALA A 78 -14.09 -0.62 -4.79
CA ALA A 78 -13.31 -0.59 -6.02
C ALA A 78 -14.20 -0.95 -7.21
N HIS A 79 -14.19 -0.13 -8.25
CA HIS A 79 -14.77 -0.43 -9.55
C HIS A 79 -13.66 -0.59 -10.59
N VAL A 80 -13.42 -1.81 -11.04
CA VAL A 80 -12.41 -2.09 -12.07
C VAL A 80 -13.02 -1.78 -13.44
N HIS A 81 -12.39 -0.91 -14.21
CA HIS A 81 -12.87 -0.54 -15.55
C HIS A 81 -12.87 -1.77 -16.46
N GLY A 82 -14.03 -2.10 -17.03
CA GLY A 82 -14.22 -3.31 -17.82
C GLY A 82 -14.38 -4.60 -16.99
N GLY A 83 -14.52 -4.49 -15.68
CA GLY A 83 -14.68 -5.60 -14.75
C GLY A 83 -15.79 -5.37 -13.72
N GLU A 84 -15.64 -6.02 -12.56
CA GLU A 84 -16.61 -5.97 -11.47
C GLU A 84 -16.38 -4.80 -10.52
N THR A 85 -17.43 -4.48 -9.76
CA THR A 85 -17.35 -3.62 -8.58
C THR A 85 -17.44 -4.49 -7.34
N PHE A 86 -16.54 -4.28 -6.39
CA PHE A 86 -16.54 -4.99 -5.12
C PHE A 86 -16.12 -4.06 -3.97
N THR A 87 -16.37 -4.51 -2.74
CA THR A 87 -15.96 -3.80 -1.52
C THR A 87 -15.12 -4.73 -0.67
N LEU A 88 -13.94 -4.25 -0.28
CA LEU A 88 -13.03 -4.92 0.64
C LEU A 88 -13.18 -4.28 2.02
N LYS A 89 -13.10 -5.10 3.07
CA LYS A 89 -13.11 -4.69 4.48
C LYS A 89 -11.96 -5.37 5.21
N THR A 90 -11.74 -5.00 6.48
CA THR A 90 -10.71 -5.61 7.32
C THR A 90 -10.69 -7.14 7.21
N GLY A 91 -9.52 -7.69 6.86
CA GLY A 91 -9.33 -9.12 6.64
C GLY A 91 -9.31 -9.55 5.18
N ASP A 92 -9.82 -8.72 4.28
CA ASP A 92 -9.84 -9.00 2.85
C ASP A 92 -8.51 -8.58 2.19
N CYS A 93 -8.20 -9.22 1.06
CA CYS A 93 -7.06 -8.87 0.23
C CYS A 93 -7.45 -8.79 -1.24
N VAL A 94 -6.63 -8.07 -2.01
CA VAL A 94 -6.79 -7.92 -3.46
C VAL A 94 -5.43 -7.88 -4.13
N TYR A 95 -5.41 -8.28 -5.41
CA TYR A 95 -4.26 -8.10 -6.28
C TYR A 95 -4.70 -7.31 -7.50
N PHE A 96 -4.05 -6.16 -7.74
CA PHE A 96 -4.22 -5.36 -8.94
C PHE A 96 -2.98 -5.49 -9.82
N THR A 97 -3.20 -5.68 -11.11
CA THR A 97 -2.13 -5.78 -12.11
C THR A 97 -1.88 -4.44 -12.78
N LYS A 98 -0.62 -4.21 -13.16
CA LYS A 98 -0.20 -3.05 -13.95
C LYS A 98 -1.11 -2.85 -15.17
N GLY A 99 -1.54 -1.61 -15.37
CA GLY A 99 -2.38 -1.19 -16.49
C GLY A 99 -3.88 -1.27 -16.23
N GLN A 100 -4.33 -1.88 -15.14
CA GLN A 100 -5.74 -1.80 -14.75
C GLN A 100 -6.09 -0.40 -14.27
N THR A 101 -7.23 0.12 -14.74
CA THR A 101 -7.82 1.36 -14.23
C THR A 101 -8.93 1.03 -13.26
N VAL A 102 -8.91 1.65 -12.08
CA VAL A 102 -9.84 1.38 -10.99
C VAL A 102 -10.30 2.70 -10.38
N ASP A 103 -11.62 2.82 -10.17
CA ASP A 103 -12.20 3.89 -9.36
C ASP A 103 -12.35 3.41 -7.91
N PHE A 104 -11.89 4.21 -6.97
CA PHE A 104 -11.87 3.90 -5.54
C PHE A 104 -12.71 4.89 -4.74
N GLU A 105 -13.41 4.38 -3.74
CA GLU A 105 -14.08 5.14 -2.68
C GLU A 105 -13.64 4.55 -1.34
N CYS A 106 -12.84 5.28 -0.57
CA CYS A 106 -12.36 4.86 0.75
C CYS A 106 -13.32 5.30 1.86
N SER A 107 -13.48 4.50 2.92
CA SER A 107 -14.05 5.00 4.17
C SER A 107 -13.07 5.95 4.88
N GLU A 108 -13.58 6.80 5.78
CA GLU A 108 -12.77 7.78 6.51
C GLU A 108 -11.63 7.15 7.33
N ASP A 109 -11.83 5.91 7.80
CA ASP A 109 -10.89 5.15 8.61
C ASP A 109 -10.12 4.06 7.84
N TYR A 110 -10.20 4.07 6.50
CA TYR A 110 -9.59 3.02 5.68
C TYR A 110 -8.07 2.98 5.84
N ALA A 111 -7.56 1.78 6.08
CA ALA A 111 -6.13 1.53 6.16
C ALA A 111 -5.77 0.15 5.61
N ASN A 112 -4.63 0.05 4.94
CA ASN A 112 -4.15 -1.17 4.34
C ASN A 112 -2.63 -1.36 4.51
N VAL A 113 -2.20 -2.58 4.26
CA VAL A 113 -0.79 -2.91 4.02
C VAL A 113 -0.68 -3.43 2.60
N SER A 114 0.20 -2.81 1.83
CA SER A 114 0.39 -3.16 0.42
C SER A 114 1.84 -3.46 0.09
N VAL A 115 2.01 -4.33 -0.90
CA VAL A 115 3.29 -4.62 -1.57
C VAL A 115 3.15 -4.30 -3.05
N PHE A 116 4.03 -3.46 -3.55
CA PHE A 116 4.07 -3.02 -4.95
C PHE A 116 5.23 -3.70 -5.68
N PHE A 117 4.97 -4.13 -6.91
CA PHE A 117 5.93 -4.84 -7.75
C PHE A 117 6.05 -4.17 -9.12
N GLY A 118 7.19 -3.53 -9.37
CA GLY A 118 7.51 -2.84 -10.61
C GLY A 118 8.51 -3.60 -11.48
N THR A 119 8.42 -3.38 -12.79
CA THR A 119 9.53 -3.67 -13.73
C THR A 119 10.63 -2.61 -13.63
N GLU A 120 10.25 -1.40 -13.22
CA GLU A 120 11.07 -0.23 -12.91
C GLU A 120 10.95 0.12 -11.42
N PRO A 121 11.84 0.97 -10.86
CA PRO A 121 11.72 1.43 -9.49
C PRO A 121 10.34 2.05 -9.21
N VAL A 122 9.70 1.60 -8.13
CA VAL A 122 8.36 2.05 -7.73
C VAL A 122 8.47 3.31 -6.87
N THR A 123 7.88 4.39 -7.37
CA THR A 123 7.72 5.63 -6.61
C THR A 123 6.34 5.65 -5.97
N ILE A 124 6.33 5.78 -4.66
CA ILE A 124 5.13 6.10 -3.88
C ILE A 124 5.28 7.58 -3.54
N VAL A 125 4.72 8.45 -4.38
CA VAL A 125 4.73 9.92 -4.16
C VAL A 125 3.82 10.31 -3.03
#